data_AF-A0A7S0JJ29-F1
#
_entry.id   AF-A0A7S0JJ29-F1
#
_cell.length_a   1.000
_cell.length_b   1.000
_cell.length_c   1.000
_cell.angle_alpha   90.00
_cell.angle_beta   90.00
_cell.angle_gamma   90.00
#
_symmetry.space_group_name_H-M   'P 1'
#
loop_
_entity.id
_entity.type
_entity.pdbx_description
1 polymer ?
#
loop_
_entity_poly.entity_id
_entity_poly.type
_entity_poly.pdbx_seq_one_letter_code
_entity_poly.pdbx_strand_id
1 'polypeptide(L)'
;GVQPAAGAQLAVEWERGRLFDLRVTTALLQLCRRADAAIVEEVRAADEGLPRPRPLDTVSLLKAASAVLGMGAVHAMRVAEDLYLSGYLSYPRTESTRFPPGFDLAATLHAFTAHAEWGEHARRLLEGEMSLPRGGVDVGDHPPITPMRAATAAELRGDSWRLYRFVAANHLASLSPDAQLAVSTASFVIGGERFRALGKKVVVDGWLRVVPHKAPERSELPQLARGDKLPIALAQM
;
A
#
# COMPACT_ATOMS: atom_id res chain seq x y z
N GLY A 1 8.81 25.32 -1.40
CA GLY A 1 8.58 25.01 0.03
C GLY A 1 8.08 26.24 0.75
N VAL A 2 7.11 26.07 1.64
CA VAL A 2 6.54 27.14 2.48
C VAL A 2 6.87 26.86 3.95
N GLN A 3 6.96 27.89 4.78
CA GLN A 3 7.30 27.77 6.20
C GLN A 3 6.09 28.14 7.07
N PRO A 4 5.45 27.17 7.75
CA PRO A 4 4.45 27.44 8.78
C PRO A 4 5.12 28.00 10.05
N ALA A 5 4.32 28.61 10.92
CA ALA A 5 4.78 29.17 12.20
C ALA A 5 5.50 28.14 13.10
N ALA A 6 5.25 26.83 12.89
CA ALA A 6 5.91 25.73 13.61
C ALA A 6 7.34 25.40 13.13
N GLY A 7 7.91 26.15 12.18
CA GLY A 7 9.33 26.07 11.79
C GLY A 7 9.72 24.94 10.83
N ALA A 8 8.89 23.92 10.64
CA ALA A 8 9.15 22.83 9.68
C ALA A 8 8.82 23.27 8.24
N GLN A 9 9.75 23.09 7.30
CA GLN A 9 9.47 23.38 5.88
C GLN A 9 8.41 22.41 5.33
N LEU A 10 7.36 22.97 4.74
CA LEU A 10 6.32 22.22 4.04
C LEU A 10 6.62 22.22 2.55
N ALA A 11 6.89 21.03 2.00
CA ALA A 11 6.96 20.84 0.55
C ALA A 11 5.57 20.99 -0.07
N VAL A 12 5.49 21.71 -1.18
CA VAL A 12 4.26 21.91 -1.95
C VAL A 12 4.52 21.52 -3.39
N GLU A 13 3.57 20.82 -4.00
CA GLU A 13 3.62 20.36 -5.38
C GLU A 13 2.84 21.33 -6.27
N TRP A 14 3.37 21.64 -7.44
CA TRP A 14 2.69 22.54 -8.38
C TRP A 14 1.54 21.82 -9.09
N GLU A 15 0.34 22.39 -9.07
CA GLU A 15 -0.86 21.71 -9.61
C GLU A 15 -0.81 21.50 -11.14
N ARG A 16 -0.01 22.30 -11.87
CA ARG A 16 0.20 22.08 -13.30
C ARG A 16 1.19 20.95 -13.61
N GLY A 17 1.83 20.36 -12.59
CA GLY A 17 2.82 19.31 -12.75
C GLY A 17 4.13 19.84 -13.35
N ARG A 18 4.41 19.51 -14.61
CA ARG A 18 5.67 19.86 -15.30
C ARG A 18 5.40 20.57 -16.62
N LEU A 19 6.23 21.56 -16.95
CA LEU A 19 6.25 22.22 -18.25
C LEU A 19 7.57 21.94 -18.98
N PHE A 20 7.48 21.84 -20.30
CA PHE A 20 8.63 21.59 -21.18
C PHE A 20 9.07 22.83 -21.97
N ASP A 21 8.45 23.99 -21.71
CA ASP A 21 8.87 25.28 -22.27
C ASP A 21 9.64 26.08 -21.22
N LEU A 22 10.93 26.32 -21.50
CA LEU A 22 11.82 27.02 -20.59
C LEU A 22 11.38 28.48 -20.34
N ARG A 23 10.88 29.18 -21.36
CA ARG A 23 10.50 30.59 -21.24
C ARG A 23 9.27 30.74 -20.36
N VAL A 24 8.26 29.92 -20.59
CA VAL A 24 7.03 29.90 -19.78
C VAL A 24 7.35 29.51 -18.34
N THR A 25 8.12 28.45 -18.13
CA THR A 25 8.50 28.00 -16.78
C THR A 25 9.28 29.07 -16.03
N THR A 26 10.24 29.73 -16.71
CA THR A 26 11.02 30.82 -16.12
C THR A 26 10.13 32.00 -15.73
N ALA A 27 9.18 32.38 -16.59
CA ALA A 27 8.26 33.47 -16.29
C ALA A 27 7.40 33.18 -15.05
N LEU A 28 6.83 31.97 -14.96
CA LEU A 28 6.01 31.54 -13.82
C LEU A 28 6.82 31.44 -12.52
N LEU A 29 8.05 30.94 -12.59
CA LEU A 29 8.96 30.92 -11.44
C LEU A 29 9.27 32.34 -10.94
N GLN A 30 9.46 33.31 -11.84
CA GLN A 30 9.70 34.71 -11.46
C GLN A 30 8.47 35.32 -10.77
N LEU A 31 7.26 34.99 -11.21
CA LEU A 31 6.03 35.41 -10.53
C LEU A 31 5.97 34.83 -9.11
N CYS A 32 6.28 33.55 -8.95
CA CYS A 32 6.30 32.90 -7.64
C CYS A 32 7.36 33.49 -6.70
N ARG A 33 8.55 33.83 -7.22
CA ARG A 33 9.65 34.45 -6.44
C ARG A 33 9.36 35.87 -5.97
N ARG A 34 8.52 36.60 -6.72
CA ARG A 34 8.11 37.97 -6.38
C ARG A 34 6.91 38.03 -5.44
N ALA A 35 6.29 36.88 -5.14
CA ALA A 35 5.17 36.83 -4.22
C ALA A 35 5.63 37.08 -2.78
N ASP A 36 4.88 37.87 -2.02
CA ASP A 36 5.21 38.20 -0.63
C ASP A 36 4.98 37.02 0.33
N ALA A 37 4.02 36.15 0.00
CA ALA A 37 3.64 35.00 0.80
C ALA A 37 2.94 33.93 -0.04
N ALA A 38 2.93 32.70 0.48
CA ALA A 38 2.01 31.67 0.07
C ALA A 38 0.70 31.81 0.84
N ILE A 39 -0.42 31.96 0.14
CA ILE A 39 -1.75 32.14 0.74
C ILE A 39 -2.48 30.80 0.74
N VAL A 40 -2.95 30.34 1.89
CA VAL A 40 -3.80 29.14 1.97
C VAL A 40 -5.16 29.44 1.33
N GLU A 41 -5.45 28.82 0.20
CA GLU A 41 -6.73 28.92 -0.50
C GLU A 41 -7.78 28.01 0.16
N GLU A 42 -7.37 26.80 0.55
CA GLU A 42 -8.26 25.78 1.08
C GLU A 42 -7.51 24.72 1.90
N VAL A 43 -8.19 24.17 2.91
CA VAL A 43 -7.75 22.98 3.64
C VAL A 43 -8.92 21.99 3.68
N ARG A 44 -8.67 20.75 3.25
CA ARG A 44 -9.65 19.65 3.25
C ARG A 44 -9.11 18.45 4.00
N ALA A 45 -9.98 17.76 4.73
CA ALA A 45 -9.70 16.46 5.32
C ALA A 45 -10.70 15.44 4.75
N ALA A 46 -10.23 14.25 4.44
CA ALA A 46 -11.04 13.15 3.96
C ALA A 46 -10.45 11.82 4.45
N ASP A 47 -11.33 10.85 4.69
CA ASP A 47 -10.91 9.47 4.93
C ASP A 47 -10.79 8.74 3.58
N GLU A 48 -9.67 8.05 3.37
CA GLU A 48 -9.38 7.26 2.17
C GLU A 48 -9.21 5.79 2.57
N GLY A 49 -10.01 4.92 1.97
CA GLY A 49 -9.89 3.47 2.15
C GLY A 49 -8.76 2.89 1.28
N LEU A 50 -7.87 2.13 1.89
CA LEU A 50 -6.86 1.32 1.22
C LEU A 50 -7.35 -0.14 1.16
N PRO A 51 -7.88 -0.58 0.00
CA PRO A 51 -8.49 -1.89 -0.08
C PRO A 51 -7.45 -3.00 0.08
N ARG A 52 -7.81 -4.04 0.82
CA ARG A 52 -7.00 -5.25 0.97
C ARG A 52 -6.71 -5.91 -0.39
N PRO A 53 -5.60 -6.68 -0.51
CA PRO A 53 -5.29 -7.37 -1.75
C PRO A 53 -6.32 -8.45 -2.07
N ARG A 54 -6.37 -8.83 -3.34
CA ARG A 54 -7.15 -9.99 -3.78
C ARG A 54 -6.38 -11.28 -3.48
N PRO A 55 -7.09 -12.42 -3.34
CA PRO A 55 -6.46 -13.73 -3.38
C PRO A 55 -5.62 -13.90 -4.66
N LEU A 56 -4.53 -14.66 -4.56
CA LEU A 56 -3.59 -14.82 -5.66
C LEU A 56 -4.07 -15.87 -6.66
N ASP A 57 -4.07 -15.51 -7.94
CA ASP A 57 -4.00 -16.45 -9.05
C ASP A 57 -2.55 -16.60 -9.54
N THR A 58 -2.34 -17.41 -10.57
CA THR A 58 -1.03 -17.60 -11.20
C THR A 58 -0.44 -16.29 -11.69
N VAL A 59 -1.23 -15.48 -12.40
CA VAL A 59 -0.74 -14.26 -13.05
C VAL A 59 -0.32 -13.23 -12.01
N SER A 60 -1.11 -13.05 -10.94
CA SER A 60 -0.81 -12.11 -9.86
C SER A 60 0.40 -12.55 -9.06
N LEU A 61 0.55 -13.86 -8.77
CA LEU A 61 1.75 -14.41 -8.13
C LEU A 61 2.99 -14.09 -8.95
N LEU A 62 3.00 -14.40 -10.24
CA LEU A 62 4.18 -14.22 -11.10
C LEU A 62 4.54 -12.74 -11.30
N LYS A 63 3.53 -11.87 -11.45
CA LYS A 63 3.76 -10.41 -11.51
C LYS A 63 4.38 -9.89 -10.22
N ALA A 64 3.86 -10.31 -9.07
CA ALA A 64 4.39 -9.89 -7.79
C ALA A 64 5.78 -10.48 -7.51
N ALA A 65 6.03 -11.74 -7.87
CA ALA A 65 7.34 -12.36 -7.74
C ALA A 65 8.41 -11.60 -8.54
N SER A 66 8.08 -11.14 -9.74
CA SER A 66 8.96 -10.28 -10.53
C SER A 66 9.16 -8.91 -9.86
N ALA A 67 8.08 -8.18 -9.60
CA ALA A 67 8.15 -6.80 -9.13
C ALA A 67 8.68 -6.64 -7.70
N VAL A 68 8.42 -7.61 -6.82
CA VAL A 68 8.74 -7.54 -5.38
C VAL A 68 9.93 -8.41 -5.02
N LEU A 69 10.06 -9.59 -5.65
CA LEU A 69 11.10 -10.57 -5.30
C LEU A 69 12.21 -10.65 -6.35
N GLY A 70 12.11 -9.92 -7.47
CA GLY A 70 13.09 -10.01 -8.56
C GLY A 70 13.22 -11.41 -9.16
N MET A 71 12.19 -12.24 -9.05
CA MET A 71 12.17 -13.60 -9.60
C MET A 71 11.56 -13.60 -10.99
N GLY A 72 12.28 -14.16 -11.98
CA GLY A 72 11.72 -14.40 -13.31
C GLY A 72 10.56 -15.40 -13.25
N ALA A 73 9.58 -15.28 -14.14
CA ALA A 73 8.33 -16.04 -14.08
C ALA A 73 8.54 -17.58 -14.06
N VAL A 74 9.47 -18.10 -14.87
CA VAL A 74 9.80 -19.54 -14.91
C VAL A 74 10.36 -20.02 -13.58
N HIS A 75 11.27 -19.23 -12.98
CA HIS A 75 11.86 -19.56 -11.69
C HIS A 75 10.83 -19.50 -10.56
N ALA A 76 10.01 -18.44 -10.53
CA ALA A 76 8.96 -18.28 -9.54
C ALA A 76 7.94 -19.43 -9.59
N MET A 77 7.53 -19.87 -10.79
CA MET A 77 6.63 -21.00 -10.95
C MET A 77 7.26 -22.30 -10.43
N ARG A 78 8.51 -22.58 -10.78
CA ARG A 78 9.22 -23.76 -10.27
C ARG A 78 9.26 -23.79 -8.74
N VAL A 79 9.62 -22.66 -8.12
CA VAL A 79 9.65 -22.55 -6.65
C VAL A 79 8.25 -22.75 -6.06
N ALA A 80 7.19 -22.22 -6.69
CA ALA A 80 5.81 -22.42 -6.24
C ALA A 80 5.38 -23.89 -6.33
N GLU A 81 5.76 -24.59 -7.41
CA GLU A 81 5.50 -26.02 -7.58
C GLU A 81 6.22 -26.86 -6.53
N ASP A 82 7.49 -26.56 -6.25
CA ASP A 82 8.25 -27.24 -5.19
C ASP A 82 7.59 -27.06 -3.81
N LEU A 83 7.08 -25.85 -3.51
CA LEU A 83 6.34 -25.56 -2.29
C LEU A 83 4.99 -26.30 -2.22
N TYR A 84 4.29 -26.43 -3.34
CA TYR A 84 3.06 -27.22 -3.44
C TYR A 84 3.32 -28.71 -3.20
N LEU A 85 4.32 -29.29 -3.87
CA LEU A 85 4.71 -30.70 -3.69
C LEU A 85 5.15 -31.00 -2.26
N SER A 86 5.71 -30.00 -1.58
CA SER A 86 6.11 -30.07 -0.16
C SER A 86 4.95 -29.78 0.82
N GLY A 87 3.74 -29.54 0.32
CA GLY A 87 2.52 -29.31 1.11
C GLY A 87 2.41 -27.93 1.76
N TYR A 88 3.23 -26.95 1.38
CA TYR A 88 3.16 -25.60 1.94
C TYR A 88 2.10 -24.72 1.29
N LEU A 89 1.87 -24.88 -0.01
CA LEU A 89 0.92 -24.09 -0.80
C LEU A 89 -0.14 -24.99 -1.45
N SER A 90 -1.29 -24.41 -1.78
CA SER A 90 -2.21 -25.00 -2.77
C SER A 90 -1.60 -24.96 -4.17
N TYR A 91 -2.24 -25.65 -5.12
CA TYR A 91 -1.72 -25.79 -6.47
C TYR A 91 -1.51 -24.41 -7.15
N PRO A 92 -0.29 -24.08 -7.63
CA PRO A 92 0.05 -22.71 -8.02
C PRO A 92 -0.32 -22.35 -9.47
N ARG A 93 -1.03 -23.24 -10.17
CA ARG A 93 -1.54 -23.03 -11.53
C ARG A 93 -3.06 -22.98 -11.49
N THR A 94 -3.56 -21.78 -11.21
CA THR A 94 -4.99 -21.44 -11.18
C THR A 94 -5.24 -20.06 -11.79
N GLU A 95 -6.42 -19.88 -12.37
CA GLU A 95 -6.96 -18.57 -12.78
C GLU A 95 -8.00 -18.03 -11.76
N SER A 96 -8.36 -18.83 -10.76
CA SER A 96 -9.34 -18.46 -9.76
C SER A 96 -8.77 -17.45 -8.76
N THR A 97 -9.52 -16.37 -8.56
CA THR A 97 -9.25 -15.30 -7.58
C THR A 97 -10.35 -15.22 -6.51
N ARG A 98 -11.30 -16.16 -6.54
CA ARG A 98 -12.37 -16.32 -5.56
C ARG A 98 -12.28 -17.71 -4.95
N PHE A 99 -12.41 -17.79 -3.64
CA PHE A 99 -12.53 -19.08 -2.94
C PHE A 99 -13.91 -19.70 -3.22
N PRO A 100 -13.99 -21.02 -3.46
CA PRO A 100 -15.27 -21.69 -3.69
C PRO A 100 -16.16 -21.65 -2.45
N PRO A 101 -17.49 -21.78 -2.59
CA PRO A 101 -18.40 -21.91 -1.47
C PRO A 101 -17.99 -23.09 -0.57
N GLY A 102 -17.85 -22.85 0.73
CA GLY A 102 -17.47 -23.88 1.70
C GLY A 102 -15.97 -24.09 1.89
N PHE A 103 -15.11 -23.32 1.22
CA PHE A 103 -13.68 -23.32 1.53
C PHE A 103 -13.45 -22.84 2.98
N ASP A 104 -12.78 -23.67 3.79
CA ASP A 104 -12.54 -23.37 5.21
C ASP A 104 -11.37 -22.38 5.39
N LEU A 105 -11.69 -21.09 5.29
CA LEU A 105 -10.73 -20.01 5.52
C LEU A 105 -10.19 -20.02 6.96
N ALA A 106 -11.01 -20.40 7.94
CA ALA A 106 -10.58 -20.42 9.35
C ALA A 106 -9.48 -21.46 9.58
N ALA A 107 -9.58 -22.65 8.98
CA ALA A 107 -8.53 -23.66 9.03
C ALA A 107 -7.18 -23.13 8.52
N THR A 108 -7.18 -22.33 7.44
CA THR A 108 -5.95 -21.73 6.92
C THR A 108 -5.32 -20.74 7.90
N LEU A 109 -6.12 -20.01 8.69
CA LEU A 109 -5.64 -19.10 9.72
C LEU A 109 -5.13 -19.84 10.95
N HIS A 110 -5.79 -20.94 11.34
CA HIS A 110 -5.38 -21.76 12.48
C HIS A 110 -3.93 -22.25 12.34
N ALA A 111 -3.51 -22.61 11.12
CA ALA A 111 -2.13 -23.00 10.82
C ALA A 111 -1.08 -21.96 11.28
N PHE A 112 -1.44 -20.67 11.28
CA PHE A 112 -0.53 -19.58 11.62
C PHE A 112 -0.57 -19.15 13.08
N THR A 113 -1.54 -19.59 13.89
CA THR A 113 -1.78 -19.05 15.26
C THR A 113 -0.58 -19.15 16.21
N ALA A 114 0.29 -20.15 16.01
CA ALA A 114 1.54 -20.36 16.76
C ALA A 114 2.78 -19.77 16.06
N HIS A 115 2.64 -19.18 14.87
CA HIS A 115 3.74 -18.60 14.11
C HIS A 115 4.26 -17.32 14.77
N ALA A 116 5.57 -17.17 14.90
CA ALA A 116 6.17 -16.03 15.59
C ALA A 116 5.85 -14.68 14.92
N GLU A 117 5.82 -14.62 13.59
CA GLU A 117 5.58 -13.37 12.85
C GLU A 117 4.08 -13.04 12.67
N TRP A 118 3.22 -14.04 12.56
CA TRP A 118 1.84 -13.86 12.11
C TRP A 118 0.79 -14.40 13.07
N GLY A 119 1.19 -15.10 14.12
CA GLY A 119 0.26 -15.80 15.00
C GLY A 119 -0.67 -14.87 15.76
N GLU A 120 -0.18 -13.71 16.17
CA GLU A 120 -1.03 -12.69 16.78
C GLU A 120 -2.09 -12.18 15.79
N HIS A 121 -1.68 -11.84 14.57
CA HIS A 121 -2.60 -11.35 13.56
C HIS A 121 -3.63 -12.42 13.17
N ALA A 122 -3.20 -13.66 12.96
CA ALA A 122 -4.09 -14.78 12.66
C ALA A 122 -5.12 -15.02 13.77
N ARG A 123 -4.73 -14.93 15.05
CA ARG A 123 -5.64 -15.01 16.20
C ARG A 123 -6.68 -13.89 16.17
N ARG A 124 -6.27 -12.64 15.94
CA ARG A 124 -7.20 -11.50 15.84
C ARG A 124 -8.22 -11.68 14.71
N LEU A 125 -7.79 -12.20 13.56
CA LEU A 125 -8.70 -12.52 12.45
C LEU A 125 -9.74 -13.57 12.88
N LEU A 126 -9.30 -14.65 13.53
CA LEU A 126 -10.19 -15.70 14.05
C LEU A 126 -11.14 -15.20 15.16
N GLU A 127 -10.73 -14.18 15.92
CA GLU A 127 -11.51 -13.57 17.02
C GLU A 127 -12.52 -12.51 16.54
N GLY A 128 -12.72 -12.37 15.22
CA GLY A 128 -13.79 -11.55 14.64
C GLY A 128 -13.33 -10.41 13.75
N GLU A 129 -12.02 -10.24 13.52
CA GLU A 129 -11.51 -9.24 12.57
C GLU A 129 -11.41 -9.77 11.12
N MET A 130 -11.65 -11.07 10.90
CA MET A 130 -11.60 -11.65 9.56
C MET A 130 -12.66 -11.00 8.66
N SER A 131 -12.18 -10.45 7.55
CA SER A 131 -13.01 -9.98 6.44
C SER A 131 -13.08 -11.06 5.37
N LEU A 132 -14.24 -11.17 4.72
CA LEU A 132 -14.35 -12.02 3.54
C LEU A 132 -13.36 -11.55 2.47
N PRO A 133 -12.68 -12.46 1.75
CA PRO A 133 -11.83 -12.09 0.62
C PRO A 133 -12.56 -11.19 -0.37
N ARG A 134 -11.84 -10.23 -0.97
CA ARG A 134 -12.42 -9.43 -2.04
C ARG A 134 -12.87 -10.35 -3.18
N GLY A 135 -14.00 -10.00 -3.79
CA GLY A 135 -14.56 -10.77 -4.90
C GLY A 135 -13.55 -11.01 -6.03
N GLY A 136 -13.80 -12.06 -6.80
CA GLY A 136 -12.98 -12.48 -7.93
C GLY A 136 -13.79 -13.36 -8.85
N VAL A 137 -13.08 -14.06 -9.73
CA VAL A 137 -13.63 -15.09 -10.62
C VAL A 137 -13.25 -16.45 -10.05
N ASP A 138 -14.21 -17.36 -10.01
CA ASP A 138 -13.97 -18.79 -9.79
C ASP A 138 -14.19 -19.45 -11.15
N VAL A 139 -13.13 -20.02 -11.74
CA VAL A 139 -13.21 -20.68 -13.05
C VAL A 139 -13.44 -22.20 -12.93
N GLY A 140 -13.60 -22.71 -11.70
CA GLY A 140 -13.85 -24.13 -11.43
C GLY A 140 -12.61 -25.03 -11.55
N ASP A 141 -11.40 -24.46 -11.50
CA ASP A 141 -10.14 -25.20 -11.54
C ASP A 141 -9.65 -25.59 -10.13
N HIS A 142 -8.97 -24.68 -9.45
CA HIS A 142 -8.43 -24.80 -8.11
C HIS A 142 -8.73 -23.50 -7.35
N PRO A 143 -8.83 -23.53 -6.01
CA PRO A 143 -8.92 -22.30 -5.23
C PRO A 143 -7.69 -21.40 -5.43
N PRO A 144 -7.79 -20.10 -5.08
CA PRO A 144 -6.64 -19.22 -5.08
C PRO A 144 -5.41 -19.80 -4.38
N ILE A 145 -4.22 -19.37 -4.79
CA ILE A 145 -2.94 -19.83 -4.26
C ILE A 145 -2.85 -19.43 -2.79
N THR A 146 -2.85 -20.43 -1.91
CA THR A 146 -3.10 -20.29 -0.47
C THR A 146 -2.06 -21.07 0.33
N PRO A 147 -1.53 -20.52 1.43
CA PRO A 147 -0.69 -21.30 2.33
C PRO A 147 -1.52 -22.37 3.08
N MET A 148 -1.12 -23.63 2.94
CA MET A 148 -1.79 -24.77 3.57
C MET A 148 -1.11 -25.22 4.86
N ARG A 149 0.16 -24.83 5.05
CA ARG A 149 0.96 -25.11 6.25
C ARG A 149 1.80 -23.89 6.62
N ALA A 150 1.95 -23.62 7.91
CA ALA A 150 2.91 -22.63 8.40
C ALA A 150 4.35 -23.12 8.15
N ALA A 151 5.23 -22.22 7.74
CA ALA A 151 6.65 -22.49 7.55
C ALA A 151 7.46 -21.41 8.26
N THR A 152 8.70 -21.75 8.62
CA THR A 152 9.67 -20.80 9.17
C THR A 152 10.84 -20.60 8.20
N ALA A 153 11.60 -19.52 8.41
CA ALA A 153 12.86 -19.28 7.67
C ALA A 153 13.95 -20.34 7.94
N ALA A 154 13.76 -21.21 8.95
CA ALA A 154 14.65 -22.33 9.21
C ALA A 154 14.32 -23.54 8.31
N GLU A 155 13.02 -23.78 8.07
CA GLU A 155 12.49 -24.86 7.22
C GLU A 155 12.63 -24.56 5.73
N LEU A 156 12.26 -23.35 5.32
CA LEU A 156 12.40 -22.86 3.95
C LEU A 156 13.55 -21.88 3.91
N ARG A 157 14.44 -22.02 2.92
CA ARG A 157 15.60 -21.13 2.74
C ARG A 157 15.57 -20.47 1.37
N GLY A 158 16.28 -19.36 1.24
CA GLY A 158 16.44 -18.65 -0.02
C GLY A 158 15.10 -18.27 -0.66
N ASP A 159 14.97 -18.55 -1.94
CA ASP A 159 13.80 -18.15 -2.73
C ASP A 159 12.51 -18.87 -2.32
N SER A 160 12.58 -20.12 -1.85
CA SER A 160 11.41 -20.83 -1.33
C SER A 160 10.78 -20.09 -0.15
N TRP A 161 11.60 -19.60 0.78
CA TRP A 161 11.10 -18.78 1.89
C TRP A 161 10.55 -17.45 1.42
N ARG A 162 11.26 -16.76 0.51
CA ARG A 162 10.85 -15.45 0.01
C ARG A 162 9.49 -15.51 -0.69
N LEU A 163 9.28 -16.52 -1.54
CA LEU A 163 8.01 -16.72 -2.25
C LEU A 163 6.91 -17.15 -1.28
N TYR A 164 7.18 -18.14 -0.40
CA TYR A 164 6.23 -18.58 0.60
C TYR A 164 5.77 -17.43 1.52
N ARG A 165 6.73 -16.64 2.04
CA ARG A 165 6.45 -15.51 2.92
C ARG A 165 5.58 -14.46 2.24
N PHE A 166 5.79 -14.21 0.94
CA PHE A 166 4.93 -13.34 0.14
C PHE A 166 3.50 -13.89 0.04
N VAL A 167 3.34 -15.17 -0.31
CA VAL A 167 2.02 -15.81 -0.45
C VAL A 167 1.27 -15.81 0.88
N ALA A 168 1.95 -16.14 1.99
CA ALA A 168 1.37 -16.13 3.33
C ALA A 168 0.92 -14.72 3.75
N ALA A 169 1.77 -13.71 3.55
CA ALA A 169 1.43 -12.34 3.86
C ALA A 169 0.25 -11.82 3.00
N ASN A 170 0.20 -12.14 1.71
CA ASN A 170 -0.92 -11.78 0.85
C ASN A 170 -2.23 -12.47 1.29
N HIS A 171 -2.17 -13.74 1.66
CA HIS A 171 -3.33 -14.49 2.13
C HIS A 171 -3.92 -13.86 3.40
N LEU A 172 -3.09 -13.66 4.43
CA LEU A 172 -3.50 -12.98 5.66
C LEU A 172 -4.04 -11.58 5.39
N ALA A 173 -3.38 -10.82 4.51
CA ALA A 173 -3.84 -9.49 4.10
C ALA A 173 -5.22 -9.54 3.42
N SER A 174 -5.46 -10.52 2.54
CA SER A 174 -6.73 -10.67 1.82
C SER A 174 -7.92 -11.01 2.74
N LEU A 175 -7.63 -11.57 3.92
CA LEU A 175 -8.58 -11.89 4.99
C LEU A 175 -8.66 -10.81 6.07
N SER A 176 -7.83 -9.76 5.99
CA SER A 176 -7.82 -8.67 6.94
C SER A 176 -8.81 -7.58 6.55
N PRO A 177 -9.21 -6.68 7.47
CA PRO A 177 -9.94 -5.48 7.13
C PRO A 177 -9.17 -4.59 6.16
N ASP A 178 -9.91 -3.77 5.41
CA ASP A 178 -9.30 -2.69 4.63
C ASP A 178 -8.59 -1.72 5.59
N ALA A 179 -7.47 -1.16 5.14
CA ALA A 179 -6.79 -0.12 5.89
C ALA A 179 -7.50 1.22 5.63
N GLN A 180 -7.40 2.16 6.56
CA GLN A 180 -7.99 3.49 6.42
C GLN A 180 -6.92 4.55 6.68
N LEU A 181 -6.92 5.57 5.84
CA LEU A 181 -6.05 6.73 5.92
C LEU A 181 -6.88 7.98 6.23
N ALA A 182 -6.41 8.82 7.14
CA ALA A 182 -6.79 10.21 7.17
C ALA A 182 -5.89 10.98 6.21
N VAL A 183 -6.50 11.63 5.22
CA VAL A 183 -5.82 12.41 4.19
C VAL A 183 -6.18 13.87 4.34
N SER A 184 -5.17 14.72 4.56
CA SER A 184 -5.32 16.16 4.60
C SER A 184 -4.70 16.79 3.36
N THR A 185 -5.39 17.74 2.76
CA THR A 185 -4.95 18.50 1.59
C THR A 185 -4.98 19.97 1.93
N ALA A 186 -3.88 20.69 1.69
CA ALA A 186 -3.86 22.14 1.70
C ALA A 186 -3.50 22.66 0.31
N SER A 187 -4.29 23.60 -0.21
CA SER A 187 -4.03 24.30 -1.46
C SER A 187 -3.56 25.71 -1.17
N PHE A 188 -2.56 26.16 -1.92
CA PHE A 188 -1.89 27.44 -1.75
C PHE A 188 -1.86 28.20 -3.07
N VAL A 189 -1.96 29.51 -3.00
CA VAL A 189 -1.70 30.42 -4.12
C VAL A 189 -0.38 31.15 -3.87
N ILE A 190 0.54 31.06 -4.83
CA ILE A 190 1.84 31.74 -4.80
C ILE A 190 2.05 32.41 -6.16
N GLY A 191 2.12 33.74 -6.20
CA GLY A 191 2.36 34.47 -7.45
C GLY A 191 1.31 34.24 -8.55
N GLY A 192 0.07 33.87 -8.17
CA GLY A 192 -1.01 33.52 -9.10
C GLY A 192 -1.06 32.04 -9.50
N GLU A 193 -0.07 31.23 -9.11
CA GLU A 193 -0.03 29.79 -9.38
C GLU A 193 -0.52 28.98 -8.17
N ARG A 194 -1.12 27.83 -8.44
CA ARG A 194 -1.67 26.93 -7.42
C ARG A 194 -0.73 25.79 -7.08
N PHE A 195 -0.59 25.54 -5.78
CA PHE A 195 0.24 24.48 -5.23
C PHE A 195 -0.56 23.68 -4.20
N ARG A 196 -0.15 22.44 -3.98
CA ARG A 196 -0.82 21.50 -3.07
C ARG A 196 0.17 20.85 -2.12
N ALA A 197 -0.20 20.70 -0.86
CA ALA A 197 0.47 19.81 0.09
C ALA A 197 -0.47 18.68 0.53
N LEU A 198 0.11 17.50 0.77
CA LEU A 198 -0.60 16.30 1.19
C LEU A 198 -0.07 15.79 2.53
N GLY A 199 -0.97 15.63 3.49
CA GLY A 199 -0.76 14.89 4.73
C GLY A 199 -1.47 13.55 4.66
N LYS A 200 -0.80 12.47 5.02
CA LYS A 200 -1.36 11.12 5.11
C LYS A 200 -1.00 10.48 6.45
N LYS A 201 -2.01 9.94 7.13
CA LYS A 201 -1.84 9.17 8.36
C LYS A 201 -2.69 7.92 8.32
N VAL A 202 -2.09 6.76 8.60
CA VAL A 202 -2.85 5.53 8.82
C VAL A 202 -3.65 5.66 10.12
N VAL A 203 -4.97 5.47 10.03
CA VAL A 203 -5.88 5.50 11.20
C VAL A 203 -6.41 4.12 11.55
N VAL A 204 -6.56 3.24 10.56
CA VAL A 204 -6.82 1.81 10.75
C VAL A 204 -5.79 1.04 9.93
N ASP A 205 -4.93 0.26 10.60
CA ASP A 205 -3.87 -0.47 9.90
C ASP A 205 -4.42 -1.54 8.96
N GLY A 206 -5.52 -2.21 9.34
CA GLY A 206 -6.10 -3.32 8.58
C GLY A 206 -5.04 -4.33 8.11
N TRP A 207 -5.06 -4.62 6.81
CA TRP A 207 -4.09 -5.50 6.15
C TRP A 207 -2.64 -5.01 6.18
N LEU A 208 -2.35 -3.73 6.47
CA LEU A 208 -0.98 -3.21 6.53
C LEU A 208 -0.16 -3.83 7.66
N ARG A 209 -0.79 -4.40 8.69
CA ARG A 209 -0.09 -5.08 9.80
C ARG A 209 0.81 -6.23 9.33
N VAL A 210 0.39 -6.96 8.30
CA VAL A 210 1.15 -8.09 7.74
C VAL A 210 2.06 -7.69 6.58
N VAL A 211 1.89 -6.50 6.02
CA VAL A 211 2.71 -5.96 4.92
C VAL A 211 3.04 -4.47 5.15
N PRO A 212 3.77 -4.15 6.24
CA PRO A 212 3.97 -2.77 6.68
C PRO A 212 4.71 -1.89 5.66
N HIS A 213 5.53 -2.50 4.80
CA HIS A 213 6.22 -1.81 3.71
C HIS A 213 5.29 -1.21 2.64
N LYS A 214 3.99 -1.56 2.66
CA LYS A 214 2.95 -0.95 1.80
C LYS A 214 2.28 0.26 2.44
N ALA A 215 2.54 0.54 3.72
CA ALA A 215 1.98 1.72 4.37
C ALA A 215 2.56 2.99 3.72
N PRO A 216 1.73 4.03 3.47
CA PRO A 216 2.25 5.30 3.01
C PRO A 216 3.17 5.90 4.07
N GLU A 217 4.17 6.65 3.63
CA GLU A 217 4.97 7.46 4.54
C GLU A 217 4.06 8.40 5.32
N ARG A 218 4.22 8.43 6.65
CA ARG A 218 3.42 9.32 7.51
C ARG A 218 3.85 10.75 7.25
N SER A 219 2.93 11.56 6.76
CA SER A 219 3.10 13.01 6.63
C SER A 219 1.93 13.70 7.30
N GLU A 220 2.21 14.70 8.12
CA GLU A 220 1.18 15.50 8.76
C GLU A 220 1.30 16.94 8.30
N LEU A 221 0.16 17.52 7.91
CA LEU A 221 0.13 18.94 7.64
C LEU A 221 0.13 19.70 8.96
N PRO A 222 0.83 20.83 9.05
CA PRO A 222 0.66 21.76 10.15
C PRO A 222 -0.80 22.23 10.21
N GLN A 223 -1.20 22.78 11.36
CA GLN A 223 -2.51 23.43 11.45
C GLN A 223 -2.51 24.68 10.55
N LEU A 224 -3.42 24.69 9.58
CA LEU A 224 -3.57 25.75 8.58
C LEU A 224 -5.04 26.14 8.52
N ALA A 225 -5.30 27.44 8.35
CA ALA A 225 -6.60 28.01 8.09
C ALA A 225 -6.62 28.72 6.74
N ARG A 226 -7.80 28.74 6.11
CA ARG A 226 -8.00 29.50 4.87
C ARG A 226 -7.66 30.97 5.12
N GLY A 227 -6.83 31.55 4.24
CA GLY A 227 -6.36 32.93 4.34
C GLY A 227 -5.03 33.09 5.07
N ASP A 228 -4.50 32.04 5.70
CA ASP A 228 -3.17 32.09 6.31
C ASP A 228 -2.11 32.47 5.27
N LYS A 229 -1.16 33.30 5.69
CA LYS A 229 -0.01 33.74 4.88
C LYS A 229 1.26 33.12 5.43
N LEU A 230 1.89 32.27 4.63
CA LEU A 230 3.13 31.59 4.99
C LEU A 230 4.32 32.20 4.25
N PRO A 231 5.46 32.43 4.94
CA PRO A 231 6.72 32.73 4.29
C PRO A 231 7.10 31.68 3.24
N ILE A 232 7.63 32.15 2.12
CA ILE A 232 8.16 31.31 1.05
C ILE A 232 9.64 31.04 1.37
N ALA A 233 9.97 29.80 1.71
CA ALA A 233 11.32 29.44 2.13
C ALA A 233 12.25 29.10 0.95
N LEU A 234 11.69 28.48 -0.09
CA LEU A 234 12.44 28.11 -1.29
C LEU A 234 11.50 27.99 -2.49
N ALA A 235 11.79 28.73 -3.56
CA ALA A 235 11.11 28.65 -4.85
C ALA A 235 12.07 28.11 -5.93
N GLN A 236 11.90 26.84 -6.26
CA GLN A 236 12.60 26.11 -7.32
C GLN A 236 11.54 25.35 -8.13
N MET A 237 11.65 25.36 -9.46
CA MET A 237 10.79 24.66 -10.41
C MET A 237 11.64 23.83 -11.34
#